data_AF-A0A445AVR8-F1
#
_entry.id   AF-A0A445AVR8-F1
#
_cell.length_a   1.000
_cell.length_b   1.000
_cell.length_c   1.000
_cell.angle_alpha   90.00
_cell.angle_beta   90.00
_cell.angle_gamma   90.00
#
_symmetry.space_group_name_H-M   'P 1'
#
loop_
_entity.id
_entity.type
_entity.pdbx_description
1 polymer ?
#
loop_
_entity_poly.entity_id
_entity_poly.type
_entity_poly.pdbx_seq_one_letter_code
_entity_poly.pdbx_strand_id
1 'polypeptide(L)'
;MFQFLSSNPSFFPLFLFLFLSSAASTSPMHHLPDESVETNETVLNKHGNGGNTSTTLLLAPHRTNRPDIFNHFQPYTAGWNLTNYHYLSSVISSAVPLIVAAVAWLVVFGVCLQLICFCYCCCPSSTPPPHAYSKSAYVSSFIFLFLFTIAAIGGCLILYSGQGKLHESTSQTLHFLVNQAHLTALNLREVSDYFDTTKQVGLAADLSFLPPDFGDQIDHVKTKLTSASLLLSNKTDHNSHNIQQGLDTMRLALIIVSAVMLSVTFAGFLCSLLGIQCLVYFLVVIGWILVACTFILCAGFLFLHNCNNLQQVTLQDANAVWKNYTCEASSWGRCVSVGRMTPTVYTQLGALVNVTYGLYHYGPFLSDLVDCTFVRETFSAITHNYCPSLSLFTKWIYFGLLLVSVAVMFSLILWIIYDTHHRHRRYTKTMRYIVR
;
A
#
# COMPACT_ATOMS: atom_id res chain seq x y z
N MET A 1 14.48 -33.16 -21.37
CA MET A 1 14.81 -31.88 -20.70
C MET A 1 16.15 -31.29 -21.14
N PHE A 2 17.28 -31.99 -21.02
CA PHE A 2 18.61 -31.42 -21.36
C PHE A 2 18.69 -30.93 -22.81
N GLN A 3 18.07 -31.61 -23.78
CA GLN A 3 18.07 -31.18 -25.18
C GLN A 3 17.17 -29.96 -25.47
N PHE A 4 16.13 -29.70 -24.66
CA PHE A 4 15.23 -28.55 -24.83
C PHE A 4 15.73 -27.32 -24.06
N LEU A 5 16.23 -27.49 -22.83
CA LEU A 5 16.89 -26.43 -22.05
C LEU A 5 18.30 -26.08 -22.54
N SER A 6 19.06 -27.04 -23.10
CA SER A 6 20.36 -26.78 -23.75
C SER A 6 20.22 -26.18 -25.14
N SER A 7 19.11 -26.44 -25.85
CA SER A 7 18.87 -25.83 -27.18
C SER A 7 18.22 -24.45 -27.09
N ASN A 8 17.56 -24.12 -25.97
CA ASN A 8 16.98 -22.80 -25.72
C ASN A 8 17.45 -22.19 -24.40
N PRO A 9 18.77 -21.91 -24.23
CA PRO A 9 19.29 -21.14 -23.10
C PRO A 9 18.76 -19.70 -23.07
N SER A 10 18.07 -19.27 -24.14
CA SER A 10 17.44 -17.97 -24.34
C SER A 10 16.09 -17.81 -23.63
N PHE A 11 15.38 -18.89 -23.26
CA PHE A 11 14.01 -18.78 -22.73
C PHE A 11 13.96 -18.07 -21.37
N PHE A 12 14.87 -18.42 -20.45
CA PHE A 12 14.98 -17.78 -19.14
C PHE A 12 15.50 -16.34 -19.17
N PRO A 13 16.56 -15.99 -19.94
CA PRO A 13 16.97 -14.60 -20.09
C PRO A 13 15.95 -13.77 -20.89
N LEU A 14 15.15 -14.36 -21.77
CA LEU A 14 14.02 -13.67 -22.44
C LEU A 14 12.87 -13.43 -21.45
N PHE A 15 12.51 -14.41 -20.63
CA PHE A 15 11.55 -14.23 -19.53
C PHE A 15 12.04 -13.17 -18.54
N LEU A 16 13.33 -13.20 -18.17
CA LEU A 16 13.96 -12.20 -17.34
C LEU A 16 14.01 -10.82 -18.02
N PHE A 17 14.30 -10.75 -19.32
CA PHE A 17 14.31 -9.48 -20.06
C PHE A 17 12.92 -8.89 -20.13
N LEU A 18 11.89 -9.71 -20.41
CA LEU A 18 10.49 -9.29 -20.36
C LEU A 18 10.08 -8.89 -18.94
N PHE A 19 10.57 -9.58 -17.91
CA PHE A 19 10.30 -9.28 -16.50
C PHE A 19 10.99 -8.01 -16.02
N LEU A 20 12.29 -7.84 -16.26
CA LEU A 20 13.06 -6.63 -15.97
C LEU A 20 12.53 -5.43 -16.76
N SER A 21 12.11 -5.63 -18.01
CA SER A 21 11.46 -4.58 -18.81
C SER A 21 10.09 -4.21 -18.25
N SER A 22 9.32 -5.19 -17.77
CA SER A 22 8.04 -4.94 -17.09
C SER A 22 8.22 -4.25 -15.73
N ALA A 23 9.21 -4.66 -14.94
CA ALA A 23 9.55 -4.04 -13.66
C ALA A 23 10.19 -2.65 -13.84
N ALA A 24 10.92 -2.42 -14.93
CA ALA A 24 11.43 -1.10 -15.31
C ALA A 24 10.30 -0.20 -15.84
N SER A 25 9.29 -0.75 -16.51
CA SER A 25 8.10 0.00 -16.94
C SER A 25 7.18 0.41 -15.78
N THR A 26 7.29 -0.23 -14.61
CA THR A 26 6.63 0.21 -13.37
C THR A 26 7.38 1.36 -12.65
N SER A 27 8.48 1.85 -13.21
CA SER A 27 9.06 3.13 -12.78
C SER A 27 8.14 4.25 -13.24
N PRO A 28 7.54 5.06 -12.35
CA PRO A 28 6.82 6.24 -12.78
C PRO A 28 7.86 7.30 -13.14
N MET A 29 8.23 7.35 -14.42
CA MET A 29 8.87 8.51 -15.01
C MET A 29 7.94 9.06 -16.08
N HIS A 30 6.95 9.81 -15.62
CA HIS A 30 6.54 11.02 -16.31
C HIS A 30 6.66 12.14 -15.30
N HIS A 31 7.81 12.83 -15.32
CA HIS A 31 7.84 14.24 -14.97
C HIS A 31 6.88 14.92 -15.95
N LEU A 32 5.68 15.24 -15.47
CA LEU A 32 4.87 16.31 -16.07
C LEU A 32 5.28 17.59 -15.35
N PRO A 33 5.52 18.70 -16.09
CA PRO A 33 6.01 19.94 -15.53
C PRO A 33 4.99 20.50 -14.52
N ASP A 34 5.50 21.30 -13.58
CA ASP A 34 4.69 22.24 -12.80
C ASP A 34 3.87 23.09 -13.79
N GLU A 35 2.63 22.69 -14.03
CA GLU A 35 1.65 23.53 -14.69
C GLU A 35 0.61 23.90 -13.64
N SER A 36 0.52 25.19 -13.40
CA SER A 36 -0.54 25.84 -12.65
C SER A 36 -1.89 25.50 -13.30
N VAL A 37 -2.54 24.43 -12.85
CA VAL A 37 -3.82 24.00 -13.40
C VAL A 37 -4.95 24.42 -12.48
N GLU A 38 -5.51 25.56 -12.84
CA GLU A 38 -6.88 25.98 -12.61
C GLU A 38 -7.84 24.82 -12.90
N THR A 39 -8.59 24.35 -11.89
CA THR A 39 -9.72 23.43 -12.13
C THR A 39 -10.90 23.77 -11.24
N ASN A 40 -11.66 24.78 -11.67
CA ASN A 40 -13.08 24.90 -11.35
C ASN A 40 -13.86 23.91 -12.23
N GLU A 41 -13.85 22.61 -11.92
CA GLU A 41 -14.81 21.69 -12.54
C GLU A 41 -15.43 20.74 -11.51
N THR A 42 -16.58 21.16 -11.00
CA THR A 42 -17.62 20.24 -10.55
C THR A 42 -18.22 19.60 -11.80
N VAL A 43 -17.70 18.43 -12.22
CA VAL A 43 -18.26 17.72 -13.38
C VAL A 43 -19.65 17.20 -13.02
N LEU A 44 -20.67 17.87 -13.56
CA LEU A 44 -22.08 17.52 -13.47
C LEU A 44 -22.34 16.27 -14.32
N ASN A 45 -22.25 15.07 -13.75
CA ASN A 45 -22.72 13.86 -14.42
C ASN A 45 -24.26 13.89 -14.48
N LYS A 46 -24.79 14.41 -15.59
CA LYS A 46 -26.23 14.44 -15.88
C LYS A 46 -26.67 13.07 -16.40
N HIS A 47 -26.90 12.11 -15.51
CA HIS A 47 -27.65 10.90 -15.89
C HIS A 47 -29.14 11.21 -15.84
N GLY A 48 -29.70 11.56 -16.99
CA GLY A 48 -31.12 11.86 -17.12
C GLY A 48 -31.95 10.58 -17.20
N ASN A 49 -32.61 10.22 -16.09
CA ASN A 49 -34.03 9.88 -16.09
C ASN A 49 -34.60 10.22 -14.70
N GLY A 50 -35.79 10.80 -14.65
CA GLY A 50 -36.29 11.62 -13.54
C GLY A 50 -36.17 11.03 -12.13
N GLY A 51 -35.74 11.88 -11.19
CA GLY A 51 -35.78 11.65 -9.74
C GLY A 51 -34.40 11.66 -9.07
N ASN A 52 -34.11 12.71 -8.29
CA ASN A 52 -32.94 12.91 -7.43
C ASN A 52 -31.58 13.11 -8.12
N THR A 53 -31.27 14.38 -8.42
CA THR A 53 -29.90 14.85 -8.73
C THR A 53 -28.98 14.63 -7.53
N SER A 54 -28.21 13.54 -7.57
CA SER A 54 -27.16 13.25 -6.59
C SER A 54 -25.87 13.92 -7.07
N THR A 55 -25.45 15.01 -6.42
CA THR A 55 -24.15 15.63 -6.69
C THR A 55 -23.05 14.73 -6.15
N THR A 56 -22.43 13.92 -7.01
CA THR A 56 -21.25 13.13 -6.65
C THR A 56 -20.02 14.02 -6.72
N LEU A 57 -19.44 14.32 -5.57
CA LEU A 57 -18.15 14.99 -5.48
C LEU A 57 -17.05 14.10 -6.04
N LEU A 58 -16.36 14.57 -7.08
CA LEU A 58 -15.23 13.89 -7.70
C LEU A 58 -13.93 14.45 -7.11
N LEU A 59 -13.22 13.66 -6.31
CA LEU A 59 -11.95 14.06 -5.71
C LEU A 59 -10.79 13.72 -6.66
N ALA A 60 -10.03 14.73 -7.09
CA ALA A 60 -8.86 14.60 -7.95
C ALA A 60 -9.04 13.63 -9.15
N PRO A 61 -10.05 13.87 -10.03
CA PRO A 61 -10.35 13.00 -11.16
C PRO A 61 -9.18 12.90 -12.15
N HIS A 62 -8.42 13.99 -12.38
CA HIS A 62 -7.26 13.96 -13.27
C HIS A 62 -6.10 13.09 -12.73
N ARG A 63 -5.89 13.02 -11.41
CA ARG A 63 -4.84 12.20 -10.79
C ARG A 63 -5.21 10.72 -10.70
N THR A 64 -6.50 10.39 -10.85
CA THR A 64 -7.01 9.03 -10.75
C THR A 64 -7.32 8.42 -12.12
N ASN A 65 -6.95 9.09 -13.22
CA ASN A 65 -7.08 8.58 -14.57
C ASN A 65 -6.08 7.46 -14.85
N ARG A 66 -6.56 6.22 -14.78
CA ARG A 66 -5.76 4.99 -15.02
C ARG A 66 -6.66 3.88 -15.54
N PRO A 67 -6.10 2.92 -16.31
CA PRO A 67 -6.87 1.82 -16.89
C PRO A 67 -7.45 0.92 -15.79
N ASP A 68 -8.72 0.55 -15.96
CA ASP A 68 -9.43 -0.38 -15.09
C ASP A 68 -9.51 -1.78 -15.73
N ILE A 69 -8.88 -2.76 -15.09
CA ILE A 69 -8.81 -4.15 -15.59
C ILE A 69 -10.21 -4.76 -15.78
N PHE A 70 -11.09 -4.58 -14.79
CA PHE A 70 -12.44 -5.16 -14.81
C PHE A 70 -13.41 -4.38 -15.70
N ASN A 71 -12.98 -3.23 -16.23
CA ASN A 71 -13.73 -2.45 -17.20
C ASN A 71 -13.03 -2.37 -18.56
N HIS A 72 -12.51 -3.50 -19.05
CA HIS A 72 -11.88 -3.60 -20.38
C HIS A 72 -10.73 -2.59 -20.59
N PHE A 73 -9.99 -2.27 -19.54
CA PHE A 73 -8.91 -1.28 -19.53
C PHE A 73 -9.36 0.16 -19.87
N GLN A 74 -10.66 0.44 -19.79
CA GLN A 74 -11.17 1.80 -19.92
C GLN A 74 -10.64 2.67 -18.76
N PRO A 75 -10.32 3.95 -19.03
CA PRO A 75 -9.82 4.85 -18.01
C PRO A 75 -10.88 5.09 -16.94
N TYR A 76 -10.50 4.88 -15.68
CA TYR A 76 -11.32 5.25 -14.53
C TYR A 76 -11.21 6.75 -14.27
N THR A 77 -12.33 7.48 -14.27
CA THR A 77 -12.36 8.95 -14.12
C THR A 77 -13.16 9.44 -12.91
N ALA A 78 -13.71 8.53 -12.10
CA ALA A 78 -14.64 8.87 -11.03
C ALA A 78 -13.96 9.38 -9.72
N GLY A 79 -12.71 9.84 -9.79
CA GLY A 79 -12.01 10.39 -8.64
C GLY A 79 -11.67 9.36 -7.55
N TRP A 80 -11.10 9.82 -6.45
CA TRP A 80 -10.79 8.98 -5.29
C TRP A 80 -12.05 8.42 -4.63
N ASN A 81 -12.20 7.09 -4.64
CA ASN A 81 -13.31 6.41 -3.97
C ASN A 81 -12.92 4.98 -3.56
N LEU A 82 -12.46 4.77 -2.32
CA LEU A 82 -12.01 3.46 -1.83
C LEU A 82 -13.14 2.41 -1.75
N THR A 83 -14.40 2.83 -1.70
CA THR A 83 -15.55 1.92 -1.69
C THR A 83 -15.95 1.45 -3.08
N ASN A 84 -15.46 2.09 -4.15
CA ASN A 84 -15.77 1.70 -5.51
C ASN A 84 -14.80 0.61 -6.00
N TYR A 85 -15.34 -0.49 -6.49
CA TYR A 85 -14.52 -1.60 -6.99
C TYR A 85 -13.70 -1.21 -8.24
N HIS A 86 -14.21 -0.32 -9.10
CA HIS A 86 -13.50 0.19 -10.28
C HIS A 86 -12.30 1.07 -9.89
N TYR A 87 -12.40 1.80 -8.78
CA TYR A 87 -11.27 2.54 -8.21
C TYR A 87 -10.17 1.56 -7.78
N LEU A 88 -10.52 0.53 -7.02
CA LEU A 88 -9.56 -0.46 -6.53
C LEU A 88 -8.93 -1.25 -7.69
N SER A 89 -9.74 -1.66 -8.65
CA SER A 89 -9.31 -2.35 -9.87
C SER A 89 -8.29 -1.55 -10.67
N SER A 90 -8.54 -0.26 -10.86
CA SER A 90 -7.61 0.59 -11.59
C SER A 90 -6.29 0.79 -10.84
N VAL A 91 -6.27 0.84 -9.49
CA VAL A 91 -5.00 0.81 -8.73
C VAL A 91 -4.26 -0.51 -9.00
N ILE A 92 -4.98 -1.63 -8.92
CA ILE A 92 -4.41 -2.98 -9.07
C ILE A 92 -3.82 -3.18 -10.47
N SER A 93 -4.28 -2.43 -11.48
CA SER A 93 -3.72 -2.47 -12.84
C SER A 93 -2.20 -2.26 -12.88
N SER A 94 -1.61 -1.49 -11.96
CA SER A 94 -0.16 -1.31 -11.90
C SER A 94 0.60 -2.54 -11.39
N ALA A 95 -0.07 -3.42 -10.63
CA ALA A 95 0.50 -4.63 -10.04
C ALA A 95 0.34 -5.88 -10.94
N VAL A 96 -0.49 -5.79 -11.98
CA VAL A 96 -0.77 -6.90 -12.93
C VAL A 96 0.50 -7.55 -13.50
N PRO A 97 1.53 -6.81 -13.96
CA PRO A 97 2.71 -7.45 -14.53
C PRO A 97 3.42 -8.40 -13.55
N LEU A 98 3.46 -8.05 -12.26
CA LEU A 98 4.08 -8.89 -11.23
C LEU A 98 3.24 -10.11 -10.90
N ILE A 99 1.91 -9.98 -10.90
CA ILE A 99 0.99 -11.10 -10.68
C ILE A 99 1.06 -12.09 -11.84
N VAL A 100 1.05 -11.59 -13.09
CA VAL A 100 1.22 -12.42 -14.29
C VAL A 100 2.57 -13.13 -14.27
N ALA A 101 3.65 -12.44 -13.89
CA ALA A 101 4.97 -13.05 -13.73
C ALA A 101 4.98 -14.16 -12.67
N ALA A 102 4.30 -13.96 -11.54
CA ALA A 102 4.17 -14.98 -10.49
C ALA A 102 3.45 -16.24 -10.98
N VAL A 103 2.32 -16.06 -11.68
CA VAL A 103 1.55 -17.17 -12.25
C VAL A 103 2.35 -17.89 -13.34
N ALA A 104 2.98 -17.14 -14.24
CA ALA A 104 3.83 -17.70 -15.28
C ALA A 104 5.00 -18.49 -14.68
N TRP A 105 5.66 -17.95 -13.65
CA TRP A 105 6.73 -18.63 -12.92
C TRP A 105 6.24 -19.93 -12.27
N LEU A 106 5.11 -19.90 -11.57
CA LEU A 106 4.51 -21.08 -10.94
C LEU A 106 4.19 -22.17 -11.97
N VAL A 107 3.51 -21.81 -13.06
CA VAL A 107 3.06 -22.77 -14.07
C VAL A 107 4.23 -23.32 -14.86
N VAL A 108 5.09 -22.46 -15.41
CA VAL A 108 6.21 -22.91 -16.25
C VAL A 108 7.17 -23.79 -15.45
N PHE A 109 7.57 -23.34 -14.26
CA PHE A 109 8.51 -24.10 -13.43
C PHE A 109 7.86 -25.36 -12.85
N GLY A 110 6.58 -25.31 -12.46
CA GLY A 110 5.82 -26.47 -11.97
C GLY A 110 5.66 -27.56 -13.05
N VAL A 111 5.26 -27.19 -14.26
CA VAL A 111 5.18 -28.11 -15.41
C VAL A 111 6.55 -28.69 -15.73
N CYS A 112 7.62 -27.88 -15.68
CA CYS A 112 8.98 -28.38 -15.84
C CYS A 112 9.34 -29.45 -14.78
N LEU A 113 9.04 -29.21 -13.49
CA LEU A 113 9.29 -30.19 -12.43
C LEU A 113 8.49 -31.48 -12.61
N GLN A 114 7.21 -31.38 -13.00
CA GLN A 114 6.35 -32.54 -13.26
C GLN A 114 6.84 -33.37 -14.44
N LEU A 115 7.26 -32.72 -15.54
CA LEU A 115 7.87 -33.41 -16.69
C LEU A 115 9.19 -34.09 -16.32
N ILE A 116 10.02 -33.46 -15.48
CA ILE A 116 11.24 -34.09 -14.95
C ILE A 116 10.89 -35.36 -14.16
N CYS A 117 9.96 -35.26 -13.22
CA CYS A 117 9.51 -36.39 -12.42
C CYS A 117 8.96 -37.52 -13.29
N PHE A 118 8.08 -37.19 -14.24
CA PHE A 118 7.49 -38.16 -15.18
C PHE A 118 8.54 -38.84 -16.07
N CYS A 119 9.49 -38.09 -16.63
CA CYS A 119 10.59 -38.68 -17.40
C CYS A 119 11.48 -39.58 -16.54
N TYR A 120 11.77 -39.22 -15.28
CA TYR A 120 12.57 -40.05 -14.38
C TYR A 120 11.83 -41.35 -13.96
N CYS A 121 10.51 -41.29 -13.76
CA CYS A 121 9.70 -42.43 -13.34
C CYS A 121 9.28 -43.36 -14.49
N CYS A 122 9.02 -42.81 -15.69
CA CYS A 122 8.47 -43.57 -16.83
C CYS A 122 9.49 -43.86 -17.94
N CYS A 123 10.64 -43.18 -17.95
CA CYS A 123 11.70 -43.37 -18.95
C CYS A 123 13.08 -43.36 -18.26
N PRO A 124 13.49 -44.44 -17.58
CA PRO A 124 14.86 -44.56 -17.08
C PRO A 124 15.81 -44.53 -18.28
N SER A 125 16.36 -43.35 -18.57
CA SER A 125 17.24 -43.13 -19.72
C SER A 125 18.50 -43.98 -19.56
N SER A 126 18.59 -45.06 -20.33
CA SER A 126 19.81 -45.87 -20.50
C SER A 126 20.88 -45.16 -21.34
N THR A 127 20.56 -43.99 -21.90
CA THR A 127 21.47 -43.19 -22.73
C THR A 127 22.18 -42.12 -21.90
N PRO A 128 23.53 -42.10 -21.84
CA PRO A 128 24.27 -40.97 -21.31
C PRO A 128 24.01 -39.76 -22.22
N PRO A 129 23.72 -38.56 -21.67
CA PRO A 129 23.48 -37.40 -22.49
C PRO A 129 24.73 -37.05 -23.29
N PRO A 130 24.54 -36.68 -24.56
CA PRO A 130 25.63 -36.14 -25.36
C PRO A 130 25.95 -34.75 -24.80
N HIS A 131 27.21 -34.35 -24.89
CA HIS A 131 27.79 -33.07 -24.47
C HIS A 131 28.35 -33.05 -23.03
N ALA A 132 29.64 -33.37 -22.94
CA ALA A 132 30.47 -33.05 -21.79
C ALA A 132 30.56 -31.52 -21.65
N TYR A 133 29.83 -30.98 -20.67
CA TYR A 133 29.90 -29.57 -20.29
C TYR A 133 31.34 -29.13 -20.03
N SER A 134 31.75 -27.97 -20.56
CA SER A 134 33.11 -27.45 -20.40
C SER A 134 33.47 -27.22 -18.92
N LYS A 135 34.72 -27.50 -18.54
CA LYS A 135 35.23 -27.18 -17.19
C LYS A 135 35.03 -25.71 -16.83
N SER A 136 35.14 -24.81 -17.81
CA SER A 136 34.94 -23.36 -17.63
C SER A 136 33.51 -23.03 -17.21
N ALA A 137 32.51 -23.64 -17.85
CA ALA A 137 31.11 -23.37 -17.57
C ALA A 137 30.66 -23.86 -16.19
N TYR A 138 31.26 -24.95 -15.68
CA TYR A 138 31.04 -25.41 -14.30
C TYR A 138 31.59 -24.44 -13.25
N VAL A 139 32.83 -23.95 -13.46
CA VAL A 139 33.45 -22.97 -12.55
C VAL A 139 32.67 -21.66 -12.58
N SER A 140 32.23 -21.23 -13.76
CA SER A 140 31.38 -20.05 -13.92
C SER A 140 30.04 -20.18 -13.17
N SER A 141 29.35 -21.32 -13.28
CA SER A 141 28.11 -21.57 -12.52
C SER A 141 28.31 -21.48 -11.01
N PHE A 142 29.43 -21.98 -10.49
CA PHE A 142 29.75 -21.90 -9.07
C PHE A 142 30.02 -20.46 -8.61
N ILE A 143 30.76 -19.68 -9.42
CA ILE A 143 31.01 -18.25 -9.15
C ILE A 143 29.69 -17.47 -9.12
N PHE A 144 28.80 -17.70 -10.09
CA PHE A 144 27.50 -17.04 -10.11
C PHE A 144 26.62 -17.42 -8.92
N LEU A 145 26.62 -18.68 -8.48
CA LEU A 145 25.93 -19.08 -7.26
C LEU A 145 26.44 -18.30 -6.03
N PHE A 146 27.75 -18.15 -5.91
CA PHE A 146 28.33 -17.34 -4.84
C PHE A 146 27.90 -15.86 -4.93
N LEU A 147 27.95 -15.26 -6.12
CA LEU A 147 27.47 -13.87 -6.32
C LEU A 147 25.99 -13.70 -5.98
N PHE A 148 25.13 -14.66 -6.36
CA PHE A 148 23.71 -14.61 -6.02
C PHE A 148 23.45 -14.81 -4.54
N THR A 149 24.27 -15.59 -3.82
CA THR A 149 24.16 -15.65 -2.34
C THR A 149 24.49 -14.30 -1.70
N ILE A 150 25.52 -13.60 -2.19
CA ILE A 150 25.84 -12.24 -1.72
C ILE A 150 24.70 -11.27 -2.05
N ALA A 151 24.14 -11.34 -3.26
CA ALA A 151 23.01 -10.51 -3.66
C ALA A 151 21.75 -10.78 -2.81
N ALA A 152 21.48 -12.05 -2.47
CA ALA A 152 20.38 -12.43 -1.59
C ALA A 152 20.59 -11.88 -0.18
N ILE A 153 21.81 -11.96 0.38
CA ILE A 153 22.14 -11.34 1.67
C ILE A 153 21.91 -9.82 1.62
N GLY A 154 22.42 -9.15 0.59
CA GLY A 154 22.23 -7.70 0.40
C GLY A 154 20.75 -7.32 0.28
N GLY A 155 19.97 -8.07 -0.48
CA GLY A 155 18.53 -7.87 -0.63
C GLY A 155 17.76 -8.08 0.69
N CYS A 156 18.12 -9.10 1.47
CA CYS A 156 17.54 -9.33 2.80
C CYS A 156 17.85 -8.18 3.77
N LEU A 157 19.06 -7.60 3.72
CA LEU A 157 19.44 -6.44 4.55
C LEU A 157 18.65 -5.17 4.18
N ILE A 158 18.50 -4.89 2.88
CA ILE A 158 17.70 -3.77 2.38
C ILE A 158 16.23 -3.95 2.83
N LEU A 159 15.69 -5.16 2.65
CA LEU A 159 14.33 -5.51 3.01
C LEU A 159 14.07 -5.33 4.52
N TYR A 160 14.97 -5.85 5.36
CA TYR A 160 14.88 -5.71 6.82
C TYR A 160 14.93 -4.25 7.27
N SER A 161 15.85 -3.47 6.68
CA SER A 161 15.98 -2.05 6.98
C SER A 161 14.74 -1.26 6.55
N GLY A 162 14.23 -1.54 5.35
CA GLY A 162 13.01 -0.93 4.82
C GLY A 162 11.78 -1.22 5.67
N GLN A 163 11.62 -2.46 6.14
CA GLN A 163 10.51 -2.86 7.02
C GLN A 163 10.52 -2.12 8.36
N GLY A 164 11.66 -2.06 9.02
CA GLY A 164 11.78 -1.36 10.31
C GLY A 164 11.43 0.12 10.17
N LYS A 165 11.95 0.77 9.12
CA LYS A 165 11.67 2.18 8.85
C LYS A 165 10.23 2.44 8.42
N LEU A 166 9.63 1.56 7.61
CA LEU A 166 8.22 1.68 7.23
C LEU A 166 7.30 1.55 8.45
N HIS A 167 7.54 0.55 9.31
CA HIS A 167 6.76 0.35 10.53
C HIS A 167 6.86 1.57 11.46
N GLU A 168 8.08 2.04 11.74
CA GLU A 168 8.31 3.21 12.58
C GLU A 168 7.60 4.46 12.02
N SER A 169 7.81 4.74 10.73
CA SER A 169 7.21 5.92 10.09
C SER A 169 5.69 5.86 10.07
N THR A 170 5.10 4.67 9.85
CA THR A 170 3.64 4.51 9.82
C THR A 170 3.06 4.59 11.23
N SER A 171 3.73 4.01 12.23
CA SER A 171 3.35 4.10 13.65
C SER A 171 3.35 5.56 14.13
N GLN A 172 4.40 6.33 13.80
CA GLN A 172 4.46 7.76 14.13
C GLN A 172 3.36 8.58 13.45
N THR A 173 3.08 8.31 12.17
CA THR A 173 2.00 8.98 11.43
C THR A 173 0.64 8.73 12.08
N LEU A 174 0.40 7.47 12.45
CA LEU A 174 -0.85 7.04 13.05
C LEU A 174 -1.01 7.58 14.47
N HIS A 175 0.06 7.60 15.27
CA HIS A 175 0.05 8.20 16.60
C HIS A 175 -0.22 9.71 16.54
N PHE A 176 0.38 10.42 15.58
CA PHE A 176 0.07 11.83 15.35
C PHE A 176 -1.42 12.04 15.02
N LEU A 177 -1.98 11.23 14.12
CA LEU A 177 -3.39 11.26 13.75
C LEU A 177 -4.33 10.99 14.94
N VAL A 178 -4.04 9.94 15.72
CA VAL A 178 -4.82 9.59 16.91
C VAL A 178 -4.75 10.69 17.95
N ASN A 179 -3.57 11.26 18.18
CA ASN A 179 -3.38 12.35 19.14
C ASN A 179 -4.19 13.59 18.73
N GLN A 180 -4.15 13.97 17.45
CA GLN A 180 -4.96 15.09 16.94
C GLN A 180 -6.47 14.82 17.05
N ALA A 181 -6.93 13.61 16.73
CA ALA A 181 -8.32 13.21 16.88
C ALA A 181 -8.78 13.20 18.35
N HIS A 182 -7.91 12.75 19.27
CA HIS A 182 -8.19 12.73 20.70
C HIS A 182 -8.28 14.16 21.26
N LEU A 183 -7.34 15.05 20.92
CA LEU A 183 -7.41 16.47 21.28
C LEU A 183 -8.67 17.14 20.75
N THR A 184 -9.03 16.85 19.50
CA THR A 184 -10.28 17.33 18.89
C THR A 184 -11.48 16.85 19.72
N ALA A 185 -11.53 15.57 20.07
CA ALA A 185 -12.62 15.02 20.88
C ALA A 185 -12.69 15.64 22.29
N LEU A 186 -11.55 15.88 22.94
CA LEU A 186 -11.48 16.54 24.26
C LEU A 186 -12.02 17.96 24.19
N ASN A 187 -11.53 18.79 23.27
CA ASN A 187 -12.00 20.16 23.11
C ASN A 187 -13.51 20.22 22.82
N LEU A 188 -14.02 19.32 21.96
CA LEU A 188 -15.46 19.23 21.68
C LEU A 188 -16.27 18.84 22.92
N ARG A 189 -15.73 17.98 23.78
CA ARG A 189 -16.39 17.58 25.03
C ARG A 189 -16.37 18.72 26.05
N GLU A 190 -15.26 19.44 26.19
CA GLU A 190 -15.19 20.61 27.07
C GLU A 190 -16.18 21.68 26.62
N VAL A 191 -16.25 21.97 25.32
CA VAL A 191 -17.28 22.87 24.74
C VAL A 191 -18.70 22.39 25.07
N SER A 192 -18.96 21.08 24.97
CA SER A 192 -20.24 20.48 25.34
C SER A 192 -20.60 20.70 26.83
N ASP A 193 -19.63 20.51 27.73
CA ASP A 193 -19.83 20.72 29.17
C ASP A 193 -20.02 22.21 29.51
N TYR A 194 -19.39 23.12 28.76
CA TYR A 194 -19.63 24.56 28.90
C TYR A 194 -21.07 24.97 28.54
N PHE A 195 -21.69 24.33 27.54
CA PHE A 195 -23.10 24.59 27.22
C PHE A 195 -24.05 24.20 28.37
N ASP A 196 -23.72 23.18 29.17
CA ASP A 196 -24.51 22.82 30.36
C ASP A 196 -24.48 23.90 31.43
N THR A 197 -23.28 24.41 31.72
CA THR A 197 -23.11 25.47 32.74
C THR A 197 -23.80 26.77 32.33
N THR A 198 -23.79 27.09 31.03
CA THR A 198 -24.41 28.32 30.49
C THR A 198 -25.94 28.24 30.53
N LYS A 199 -26.53 27.06 30.29
CA LYS A 199 -27.99 26.83 30.41
C LYS A 199 -28.46 27.07 31.85
N GLN A 200 -27.71 26.56 32.84
CA GLN A 200 -28.07 26.73 34.26
C GLN A 200 -27.95 28.19 34.72
N VAL A 201 -26.94 28.93 34.28
CA VAL A 201 -26.74 30.33 34.68
C VAL A 201 -27.70 31.27 33.94
N GLY A 202 -27.98 31.01 32.66
CA GLY A 202 -28.93 31.79 31.85
C GLY A 202 -30.40 31.59 32.25
N LEU A 203 -30.75 30.46 32.87
CA LEU A 203 -32.08 30.24 33.47
C LEU A 203 -32.24 30.94 34.83
N ALA A 204 -31.14 31.30 35.49
CA ALA A 204 -31.14 32.03 36.76
C ALA A 204 -31.12 33.56 36.56
N ALA A 205 -30.64 34.04 35.41
CA ALA A 205 -30.70 35.44 35.01
C ALA A 205 -31.94 35.65 34.11
N ASP A 206 -32.95 36.32 34.65
CA ASP A 206 -34.24 36.62 34.02
C ASP A 206 -34.09 37.29 32.63
N LEU A 207 -33.94 36.49 31.57
CA LEU A 207 -33.87 36.93 30.17
C LEU A 207 -35.17 36.55 29.44
N SER A 208 -36.18 37.40 29.64
CA SER A 208 -37.50 37.39 29.00
C SER A 208 -37.51 37.64 27.48
N PHE A 209 -36.37 37.42 26.79
CA PHE A 209 -36.20 37.63 25.34
C PHE A 209 -35.77 36.38 24.55
N LEU A 210 -35.63 35.22 25.20
CA LEU A 210 -35.26 33.98 24.53
C LEU A 210 -36.50 33.24 23.99
N PRO A 211 -36.53 32.85 22.69
CA PRO A 211 -37.59 32.02 22.14
C PRO A 211 -37.70 30.69 22.90
N PRO A 212 -38.92 30.17 23.16
CA PRO A 212 -39.15 28.95 23.93
C PRO A 212 -38.53 27.67 23.33
N ASP A 213 -37.97 27.74 22.11
CA ASP A 213 -37.38 26.63 21.35
C ASP A 213 -35.83 26.59 21.42
N PHE A 214 -35.21 27.55 22.11
CA PHE A 214 -33.74 27.68 22.13
C PHE A 214 -33.06 26.60 23.01
N GLY A 215 -33.72 26.18 24.09
CA GLY A 215 -33.22 25.15 25.00
C GLY A 215 -33.10 23.77 24.32
N ASP A 216 -34.11 23.38 23.54
CA ASP A 216 -34.14 22.10 22.83
C ASP A 216 -33.10 22.03 21.71
N GLN A 217 -32.82 23.17 21.04
CA GLN A 217 -31.76 23.24 20.03
C GLN A 217 -30.35 23.10 20.63
N ILE A 218 -30.12 23.66 21.83
CA ILE A 218 -28.86 23.48 22.56
C ILE A 218 -28.66 22.03 22.96
N ASP A 219 -29.70 21.37 23.48
CA ASP A 219 -29.64 19.96 23.88
C ASP A 219 -29.36 19.02 22.69
N HIS A 220 -29.93 19.33 21.52
CA HIS A 220 -29.65 18.61 20.27
C HIS A 220 -28.21 18.82 19.76
N VAL A 221 -27.63 20.03 19.90
CA VAL A 221 -26.22 20.28 19.55
C VAL A 221 -25.28 19.57 20.51
N LYS A 222 -25.54 19.67 21.82
CA LYS A 222 -24.76 19.03 22.89
C LYS A 222 -24.65 17.51 22.69
N THR A 223 -25.79 16.85 22.49
CA THR A 223 -25.84 15.40 22.30
C THR A 223 -25.08 14.95 21.06
N LYS A 224 -25.16 15.70 19.96
CA LYS A 224 -24.37 15.45 18.75
C LYS A 224 -22.88 15.70 18.95
N LEU A 225 -22.50 16.74 19.69
CA LEU A 225 -21.10 17.08 19.96
C LEU A 225 -20.43 16.00 20.82
N THR A 226 -21.12 15.57 21.88
CA THR A 226 -20.67 14.47 22.75
C THR A 226 -20.61 13.14 21.99
N SER A 227 -21.60 12.86 21.14
CA SER A 227 -21.60 11.62 20.34
C SER A 227 -20.49 11.63 19.29
N ALA A 228 -20.26 12.76 18.63
CA ALA A 228 -19.22 12.92 17.63
C ALA A 228 -17.81 12.80 18.26
N SER A 229 -17.58 13.40 19.43
CA SER A 229 -16.29 13.30 20.13
C SER A 229 -16.01 11.87 20.61
N LEU A 230 -17.00 11.19 21.19
CA LEU A 230 -16.88 9.79 21.61
C LEU A 230 -16.65 8.86 20.41
N LEU A 231 -17.41 9.04 19.33
CA LEU A 231 -17.24 8.23 18.11
C LEU A 231 -15.88 8.48 17.48
N LEU A 232 -15.44 9.74 17.36
CA LEU A 232 -14.14 10.09 16.78
C LEU A 232 -12.99 9.49 17.58
N SER A 233 -12.93 9.72 18.90
CA SER A 233 -11.84 9.20 19.73
C SER A 233 -11.84 7.67 19.77
N ASN A 234 -12.99 7.05 20.03
CA ASN A 234 -13.07 5.59 20.16
C ASN A 234 -12.81 4.89 18.82
N LYS A 235 -13.36 5.42 17.71
CA LYS A 235 -13.14 4.80 16.40
C LYS A 235 -11.71 5.02 15.89
N THR A 236 -11.11 6.16 16.13
CA THR A 236 -9.73 6.44 15.71
C THR A 236 -8.72 5.64 16.53
N ASP A 237 -8.91 5.55 17.84
CA ASP A 237 -8.08 4.72 18.73
C ASP A 237 -8.18 3.23 18.37
N HIS A 238 -9.40 2.71 18.21
CA HIS A 238 -9.62 1.34 17.80
C HIS A 238 -9.05 1.02 16.40
N ASN A 239 -9.24 1.92 15.44
CA ASN A 239 -8.66 1.75 14.10
C ASN A 239 -7.14 1.78 14.14
N SER A 240 -6.56 2.64 14.97
CA SER A 240 -5.11 2.73 15.13
C SER A 240 -4.51 1.43 15.64
N HIS A 241 -5.07 0.88 16.71
CA HIS A 241 -4.59 -0.40 17.25
C HIS A 241 -4.66 -1.52 16.20
N ASN A 242 -5.76 -1.62 15.45
CA ASN A 242 -5.90 -2.62 14.39
C ASN A 242 -4.88 -2.42 13.25
N ILE A 243 -4.58 -1.18 12.87
CA ILE A 243 -3.56 -0.87 11.86
C ILE A 243 -2.17 -1.23 12.38
N GLN A 244 -1.83 -0.87 13.62
CA GLN A 244 -0.54 -1.23 14.24
C GLN A 244 -0.36 -2.75 14.30
N GLN A 245 -1.38 -3.46 14.77
CA GLN A 245 -1.37 -4.93 14.82
C GLN A 245 -1.20 -5.54 13.42
N GLY A 246 -1.85 -4.95 12.40
CA GLY A 246 -1.67 -5.34 11.00
C GLY A 246 -0.23 -5.12 10.51
N LEU A 247 0.37 -3.98 10.81
CA LEU A 247 1.76 -3.64 10.46
C LEU A 247 2.76 -4.58 11.15
N ASP A 248 2.54 -4.93 12.41
CA ASP A 248 3.36 -5.89 13.15
C ASP A 248 3.27 -7.29 12.54
N THR A 249 2.06 -7.73 12.22
CA THR A 249 1.81 -9.02 11.58
C THR A 249 2.48 -9.10 10.21
N MET A 250 2.35 -8.04 9.41
CA MET A 250 2.97 -7.91 8.10
C MET A 250 4.50 -7.91 8.19
N ARG A 251 5.08 -7.15 9.13
CA ARG A 251 6.52 -7.13 9.38
C ARG A 251 7.02 -8.52 9.78
N LEU A 252 6.33 -9.20 10.69
CA LEU A 252 6.66 -10.57 11.11
C LEU A 252 6.64 -11.54 9.93
N ALA A 253 5.58 -11.51 9.11
CA ALA A 253 5.47 -12.37 7.94
C ALA A 253 6.63 -12.18 6.96
N LEU A 254 7.04 -10.94 6.70
CA LEU A 254 8.14 -10.65 5.79
C LEU A 254 9.52 -10.98 6.37
N ILE A 255 9.70 -10.85 7.69
CA ILE A 255 10.91 -11.33 8.38
C ILE A 255 11.01 -12.84 8.22
N ILE A 256 9.91 -13.58 8.40
CA ILE A 256 9.87 -15.04 8.20
C ILE A 256 10.24 -15.37 6.76
N VAL A 257 9.61 -14.72 5.76
CA VAL A 257 9.93 -14.96 4.34
C VAL A 257 11.40 -14.68 4.04
N SER A 258 11.95 -13.57 4.53
CA SER A 258 13.37 -13.23 4.38
C SER A 258 14.30 -14.27 5.00
N ALA A 259 14.01 -14.70 6.24
CA ALA A 259 14.81 -15.69 6.94
C ALA A 259 14.78 -17.05 6.23
N VAL A 260 13.61 -17.49 5.77
CA VAL A 260 13.48 -18.75 5.01
C VAL A 260 14.21 -18.65 3.67
N MET A 261 14.10 -17.53 2.94
CA MET A 261 14.82 -17.32 1.68
C MET A 261 16.34 -17.33 1.85
N LEU A 262 16.84 -16.68 2.89
CA LEU A 262 18.27 -16.70 3.24
C LEU A 262 18.71 -18.11 3.66
N SER A 263 17.89 -18.82 4.44
CA SER A 263 18.18 -20.21 4.84
C SER A 263 18.24 -21.14 3.63
N VAL A 264 17.31 -21.01 2.68
CA VAL A 264 17.28 -21.83 1.46
C VAL A 264 18.52 -21.57 0.61
N THR A 265 18.88 -20.31 0.37
CA THR A 265 20.07 -19.95 -0.43
C THR A 265 21.37 -20.43 0.19
N PHE A 266 21.54 -20.22 1.51
CA PHE A 266 22.71 -20.69 2.23
C PHE A 266 22.79 -22.22 2.28
N ALA A 267 21.68 -22.89 2.63
CA ALA A 267 21.63 -24.35 2.68
C ALA A 267 21.89 -24.97 1.29
N GLY A 268 21.35 -24.39 0.22
CA GLY A 268 21.57 -24.90 -1.14
C GLY A 268 23.01 -24.68 -1.63
N PHE A 269 23.65 -23.57 -1.24
CA PHE A 269 25.08 -23.36 -1.48
C PHE A 269 25.94 -24.40 -0.75
N LEU A 270 25.68 -24.64 0.54
CA LEU A 270 26.37 -25.68 1.32
C LEU A 270 26.14 -27.08 0.76
N CYS A 271 24.90 -27.42 0.39
CA CYS A 271 24.60 -28.73 -0.18
C CYS A 271 25.23 -28.91 -1.57
N SER A 272 25.43 -27.83 -2.32
CA SER A 272 26.19 -27.84 -3.57
C SER A 272 27.67 -28.14 -3.34
N LEU A 273 28.26 -27.65 -2.23
CA LEU A 273 29.64 -27.99 -1.83
C LEU A 273 29.76 -29.44 -1.35
N LEU A 274 28.81 -29.92 -0.56
CA LEU A 274 28.80 -31.27 0.02
C LEU A 274 28.35 -32.34 -0.99
N GLY A 275 27.68 -31.94 -2.08
CA GLY A 275 27.15 -32.85 -3.10
C GLY A 275 25.96 -33.69 -2.63
N ILE A 276 25.15 -33.19 -1.68
CA ILE A 276 23.99 -33.90 -1.11
C ILE A 276 22.75 -33.65 -1.99
N GLN A 277 22.40 -34.62 -2.82
CA GLN A 277 21.45 -34.41 -3.92
C GLN A 277 20.00 -34.34 -3.47
N CYS A 278 19.57 -35.22 -2.56
CA CYS A 278 18.20 -35.26 -2.07
C CYS A 278 17.78 -33.92 -1.44
N LEU A 279 18.69 -33.32 -0.67
CA LEU A 279 18.45 -32.05 0.02
C LEU A 279 18.36 -30.88 -0.97
N VAL A 280 19.19 -30.86 -2.02
CA VAL A 280 19.13 -29.83 -3.08
C VAL A 280 17.76 -29.85 -3.78
N TYR A 281 17.23 -31.02 -4.11
CA TYR A 281 15.91 -31.13 -4.74
C TYR A 281 14.79 -30.59 -3.86
N PHE A 282 14.80 -30.92 -2.57
CA PHE A 282 13.83 -30.40 -1.61
C PHE A 282 13.91 -28.86 -1.49
N LEU A 283 15.12 -28.31 -1.40
CA LEU A 283 15.34 -26.87 -1.39
C LEU A 283 14.89 -26.18 -2.68
N VAL A 284 15.01 -26.86 -3.82
CA VAL A 284 14.53 -26.33 -5.10
C VAL A 284 13.00 -26.17 -5.11
N VAL A 285 12.27 -27.14 -4.57
CA VAL A 285 10.80 -27.07 -4.46
C VAL A 285 10.39 -25.97 -3.48
N ILE A 286 11.04 -25.86 -2.32
CA ILE A 286 10.78 -24.78 -1.36
C ILE A 286 11.06 -23.41 -1.99
N GLY A 287 12.21 -23.25 -2.64
CA GLY A 287 12.58 -21.99 -3.29
C GLY A 287 11.61 -21.59 -4.40
N TRP A 288 11.09 -22.56 -5.17
CA TRP A 288 10.08 -22.30 -6.20
C TRP A 288 8.81 -21.67 -5.63
N ILE A 289 8.28 -22.21 -4.53
CA ILE A 289 7.09 -21.67 -3.85
C ILE A 289 7.39 -20.30 -3.27
N LEU A 290 8.55 -20.13 -2.61
CA LEU A 290 8.90 -18.86 -1.99
C LEU A 290 9.09 -17.72 -3.00
N VAL A 291 9.65 -17.98 -4.17
CA VAL A 291 9.76 -16.99 -5.26
C VAL A 291 8.38 -16.54 -5.74
N ALA A 292 7.40 -17.44 -5.80
CA ALA A 292 6.03 -17.05 -6.12
C ALA A 292 5.41 -16.20 -5.00
N CYS A 293 5.60 -16.59 -3.74
CA CYS A 293 5.14 -15.80 -2.59
C CYS A 293 5.76 -14.40 -2.59
N THR A 294 7.05 -14.26 -2.91
CA THR A 294 7.72 -12.95 -2.93
C THR A 294 7.22 -12.06 -4.07
N PHE A 295 6.84 -12.60 -5.23
CA PHE A 295 6.20 -11.81 -6.28
C PHE A 295 4.82 -11.30 -5.88
N ILE A 296 4.01 -12.11 -5.19
CA ILE A 296 2.71 -11.68 -4.67
C ILE A 296 2.90 -10.56 -3.64
N LEU A 297 3.87 -10.72 -2.74
CA LEU A 297 4.20 -9.68 -1.75
C LEU A 297 4.70 -8.39 -2.43
N CYS A 298 5.54 -8.53 -3.46
CA CYS A 298 6.04 -7.41 -4.26
C CYS A 298 4.89 -6.64 -4.94
N ALA A 299 3.91 -7.35 -5.51
CA ALA A 299 2.69 -6.76 -6.07
C ALA A 299 1.88 -5.99 -5.02
N GLY A 300 1.73 -6.54 -3.81
CA GLY A 300 1.06 -5.86 -2.69
C GLY A 300 1.77 -4.57 -2.26
N PHE A 301 3.09 -4.57 -2.16
CA PHE A 301 3.87 -3.36 -1.83
C PHE A 301 3.86 -2.32 -2.94
N LEU A 302 3.88 -2.75 -4.21
CA LEU A 302 3.71 -1.84 -5.35
C LEU A 302 2.34 -1.17 -5.32
N PHE A 303 1.28 -1.92 -5.00
CA PHE A 303 -0.05 -1.36 -4.79
C PHE A 303 -0.06 -0.30 -3.68
N LEU A 304 0.53 -0.60 -2.51
CA LEU A 304 0.66 0.36 -1.41
C LEU A 304 1.44 1.61 -1.82
N HIS A 305 2.51 1.44 -2.59
CA HIS A 305 3.32 2.55 -3.09
C HIS A 305 2.51 3.50 -3.98
N ASN A 306 1.72 2.93 -4.89
CA ASN A 306 0.88 3.70 -5.79
C ASN A 306 -0.21 4.45 -5.01
N CYS A 307 -0.87 3.81 -4.04
CA CYS A 307 -1.82 4.48 -3.15
C CYS A 307 -1.18 5.65 -2.38
N ASN A 308 0.00 5.45 -1.79
CA ASN A 308 0.68 6.47 -1.00
C ASN A 308 1.12 7.69 -1.85
N ASN A 309 1.63 7.46 -3.06
CA ASN A 309 2.02 8.57 -3.95
C ASN A 309 0.81 9.37 -4.46
N LEU A 310 -0.33 8.71 -4.63
CA LEU A 310 -1.56 9.39 -5.04
C LEU A 310 -2.16 10.24 -3.91
N GLN A 311 -1.85 9.92 -2.65
CA GLN A 311 -2.42 10.60 -1.47
C GLN A 311 -1.81 11.99 -1.22
N GLN A 312 -0.90 12.44 -2.09
CA GLN A 312 -0.43 13.81 -2.16
C GLN A 312 -1.51 14.70 -2.81
N VAL A 313 -2.66 14.82 -2.15
CA VAL A 313 -3.79 15.65 -2.57
C VAL A 313 -3.66 17.02 -1.92
N THR A 314 -3.53 18.06 -2.73
CA THR A 314 -3.69 19.44 -2.27
C THR A 314 -5.14 19.64 -1.84
N LEU A 315 -5.36 19.80 -0.54
CA LEU A 315 -6.68 20.04 0.09
C LEU A 315 -7.39 21.34 -0.33
N GLN A 316 -6.85 22.05 -1.33
CA GLN A 316 -7.49 23.24 -1.89
C GLN A 316 -8.87 22.90 -2.50
N ASP A 317 -9.03 21.69 -3.04
CA ASP A 317 -10.30 21.25 -3.63
C ASP A 317 -11.39 20.93 -2.59
N ALA A 318 -11.01 20.50 -1.38
CA ALA A 318 -11.97 20.19 -0.31
C ALA A 318 -12.73 21.43 0.18
N ASN A 319 -12.11 22.61 0.07
CA ASN A 319 -12.70 23.88 0.48
C ASN A 319 -13.83 24.34 -0.47
N ALA A 320 -13.74 23.99 -1.76
CA ALA A 320 -14.81 24.26 -2.74
C ALA A 320 -16.08 23.44 -2.47
N VAL A 321 -15.92 22.27 -1.85
CA VAL A 321 -17.03 21.37 -1.47
C VAL A 321 -17.81 21.93 -0.29
N TRP A 322 -17.10 22.35 0.76
CA TRP A 322 -17.73 22.88 1.96
C TRP A 322 -18.36 24.26 1.74
N LYS A 323 -17.84 25.04 0.78
CA LYS A 323 -18.51 26.26 0.29
C LYS A 323 -19.93 26.02 -0.26
N ASN A 324 -20.26 24.81 -0.72
CA ASN A 324 -21.64 24.47 -1.10
C ASN A 324 -22.54 24.13 0.10
N TYR A 325 -21.98 23.84 1.26
CA TYR A 325 -22.71 23.58 2.50
C TYR A 325 -22.79 24.80 3.42
N THR A 326 -22.05 25.87 3.12
CA THR A 326 -22.22 27.21 3.70
C THR A 326 -23.33 27.95 2.97
N CYS A 327 -24.28 28.52 3.70
CA CYS A 327 -25.38 29.27 3.07
C CYS A 327 -25.01 30.73 2.82
N GLU A 328 -25.60 31.30 1.78
CA GLU A 328 -25.59 32.74 1.57
C GLU A 328 -26.61 33.38 2.54
N ALA A 329 -26.15 34.33 3.36
CA ALA A 329 -26.96 34.94 4.39
C ALA A 329 -27.74 36.14 3.86
N SER A 330 -29.04 36.20 4.12
CA SER A 330 -29.85 37.41 3.92
C SER A 330 -29.43 38.52 4.91
N SER A 331 -29.80 39.78 4.63
CA SER A 331 -29.64 40.92 5.54
C SER A 331 -30.27 40.74 6.92
N TRP A 332 -31.16 39.76 7.07
CA TRP A 332 -31.79 39.35 8.34
C TRP A 332 -31.17 38.10 8.97
N GLY A 333 -30.07 37.58 8.44
CA GLY A 333 -29.30 36.51 9.05
C GLY A 333 -29.93 35.12 8.99
N ARG A 334 -30.87 34.88 8.06
CA ARG A 334 -31.39 33.55 7.71
C ARG A 334 -30.72 33.04 6.43
N CYS A 335 -30.39 31.75 6.40
CA CYS A 335 -29.89 31.07 5.20
C CYS A 335 -30.96 31.09 4.11
N VAL A 336 -30.62 31.59 2.93
CA VAL A 336 -31.53 31.56 1.77
C VAL A 336 -31.38 30.26 0.98
N SER A 337 -30.25 29.56 1.13
CA SER A 337 -29.95 28.26 0.49
C SER A 337 -29.85 27.10 1.49
N VAL A 338 -30.02 25.86 0.99
CA VAL A 338 -30.01 24.63 1.79
C VAL A 338 -28.55 24.24 2.12
N GLY A 339 -28.09 24.60 3.31
CA GLY A 339 -26.77 24.29 3.87
C GLY A 339 -26.67 24.91 5.26
N ARG A 340 -26.57 24.10 6.32
CA ARG A 340 -26.81 24.57 7.70
C ARG A 340 -25.55 25.16 8.35
N MET A 341 -25.38 26.48 8.28
CA MET A 341 -24.82 27.35 9.34
C MET A 341 -25.01 28.82 8.95
N THR A 342 -25.74 29.60 9.77
CA THR A 342 -25.92 31.05 9.55
C THR A 342 -24.86 31.88 10.29
N PRO A 343 -24.36 32.99 9.71
CA PRO A 343 -23.44 33.92 10.39
C PRO A 343 -24.05 34.61 11.62
N THR A 344 -25.37 34.52 11.83
CA THR A 344 -26.04 34.97 13.05
C THR A 344 -25.85 34.06 14.24
N VAL A 345 -25.70 32.74 14.05
CA VAL A 345 -25.34 31.84 15.17
C VAL A 345 -23.92 32.16 15.63
N TYR A 346 -23.01 32.49 14.70
CA TYR A 346 -21.65 32.93 14.99
C TYR A 346 -21.62 34.24 15.79
N THR A 347 -22.39 35.26 15.40
CA THR A 347 -22.43 36.55 16.12
C THR A 347 -23.31 36.53 17.37
N GLN A 348 -24.30 35.64 17.49
CA GLN A 348 -25.07 35.46 18.74
C GLN A 348 -24.32 34.62 19.77
N LEU A 349 -23.53 33.62 19.36
CA LEU A 349 -22.48 33.08 20.21
C LEU A 349 -21.46 34.17 20.57
N GLY A 350 -21.17 35.08 19.62
CA GLY A 350 -20.35 36.29 19.75
C GLY A 350 -20.91 37.41 20.66
N ALA A 351 -22.23 37.42 20.93
CA ALA A 351 -22.91 38.40 21.78
C ALA A 351 -23.20 37.86 23.19
N LEU A 352 -23.09 36.53 23.38
CA LEU A 352 -23.05 35.86 24.69
C LEU A 352 -21.62 35.84 25.29
N VAL A 353 -20.70 36.66 24.77
CA VAL A 353 -19.25 36.60 25.08
C VAL A 353 -18.84 37.47 26.27
N ASN A 354 -19.78 38.16 26.93
CA ASN A 354 -19.42 38.89 28.15
C ASN A 354 -19.44 38.01 29.43
N VAL A 355 -19.65 36.68 29.32
CA VAL A 355 -19.76 35.79 30.49
C VAL A 355 -18.98 34.46 30.41
N THR A 356 -18.18 34.11 29.39
CA THR A 356 -17.53 32.76 29.46
C THR A 356 -16.13 32.62 28.86
N TYR A 357 -15.18 32.31 29.75
CA TYR A 357 -13.80 31.88 29.46
C TYR A 357 -13.73 30.72 28.44
N GLY A 358 -14.71 29.81 28.46
CA GLY A 358 -14.77 28.66 27.53
C GLY A 358 -14.86 29.07 26.06
N LEU A 359 -15.76 29.98 25.68
CA LEU A 359 -15.90 30.36 24.27
C LEU A 359 -14.75 31.27 23.78
N TYR A 360 -14.14 32.05 24.67
CA TYR A 360 -12.92 32.79 24.37
C TYR A 360 -11.71 31.86 24.17
N HIS A 361 -11.62 30.78 24.96
CA HIS A 361 -10.51 29.82 24.90
C HIS A 361 -10.65 28.81 23.74
N TYR A 362 -11.86 28.26 23.51
CA TYR A 362 -12.12 27.26 22.48
C TYR A 362 -12.69 27.84 21.18
N GLY A 363 -13.05 29.12 21.15
CA GLY A 363 -13.59 29.82 19.98
C GLY A 363 -12.70 29.73 18.73
N PRO A 364 -11.38 29.97 18.83
CA PRO A 364 -10.46 29.81 17.69
C PRO A 364 -10.45 28.37 17.15
N PHE A 365 -10.39 27.36 18.01
CA PHE A 365 -10.43 25.95 17.60
C PHE A 365 -11.73 25.60 16.87
N LEU A 366 -12.88 26.04 17.38
CA LEU A 366 -14.17 25.81 16.73
C LEU A 366 -14.25 26.53 15.38
N SER A 367 -13.71 27.76 15.27
CA SER A 367 -13.61 28.50 14.02
C SER A 367 -12.75 27.75 13.00
N ASP A 368 -11.59 27.25 13.43
CA ASP A 368 -10.67 26.51 12.57
C ASP A 368 -11.22 25.14 12.16
N LEU A 369 -12.10 24.54 12.97
CA LEU A 369 -12.79 23.30 12.64
C LEU A 369 -13.92 23.55 11.61
N VAL A 370 -14.66 24.66 11.75
CA VAL A 370 -15.74 25.07 10.82
C VAL A 370 -15.16 25.48 9.47
N ASP A 371 -14.10 26.30 9.46
CA ASP A 371 -13.42 26.73 8.23
C ASP A 371 -12.42 25.69 7.69
N CYS A 372 -12.39 24.50 8.29
CA CYS A 372 -11.51 23.37 7.94
C CYS A 372 -10.00 23.69 8.00
N THR A 373 -9.59 24.85 8.52
CA THR A 373 -8.18 25.24 8.69
C THR A 373 -7.42 24.21 9.52
N PHE A 374 -7.98 23.75 10.64
CA PHE A 374 -7.35 22.74 11.51
C PHE A 374 -7.13 21.41 10.78
N VAL A 375 -8.15 20.94 10.06
CA VAL A 375 -8.09 19.70 9.27
C VAL A 375 -7.03 19.85 8.18
N ARG A 376 -7.02 21.00 7.49
CA ARG A 376 -6.07 21.29 6.42
C ARG A 376 -4.63 21.29 6.91
N GLU A 377 -4.35 21.95 8.03
CA GLU A 377 -3.00 21.99 8.59
C GLU A 377 -2.54 20.61 9.07
N THR A 378 -3.43 19.84 9.70
CA THR A 378 -3.14 18.47 10.14
C THR A 378 -2.76 17.57 8.96
N PHE A 379 -3.57 17.57 7.89
CA PHE A 379 -3.28 16.77 6.70
C PHE A 379 -2.09 17.31 5.89
N SER A 380 -1.88 18.62 5.87
CA SER A 380 -0.69 19.24 5.26
C SER A 380 0.57 18.78 6.00
N ALA A 381 0.56 18.76 7.33
CA ALA A 381 1.66 18.26 8.15
C ALA A 381 1.94 16.77 7.88
N ILE A 382 0.90 15.94 7.74
CA ILE A 382 1.05 14.52 7.38
C ILE A 382 1.68 14.37 6.01
N THR A 383 1.14 15.10 5.03
CA THR A 383 1.58 15.03 3.63
C THR A 383 3.02 15.48 3.49
N HIS A 384 3.41 16.55 4.19
CA HIS A 384 4.75 17.11 4.04
C HIS A 384 5.80 16.36 4.88
N ASN A 385 5.48 15.96 6.10
CA ASN A 385 6.48 15.42 7.03
C ASN A 385 6.57 13.89 7.01
N TYR A 386 5.47 13.19 6.70
CA TYR A 386 5.40 11.74 6.86
C TYR A 386 5.31 10.98 5.53
N CYS A 387 4.50 11.44 4.56
CA CYS A 387 4.32 10.73 3.28
C CYS A 387 5.61 10.48 2.46
N PRO A 388 6.59 11.41 2.37
CA PRO A 388 7.83 11.17 1.61
C PRO A 388 8.62 9.98 2.17
N SER A 389 8.69 9.88 3.50
CA SER A 389 9.36 8.79 4.21
C SER A 389 8.68 7.45 3.95
N LEU A 390 7.34 7.38 4.04
CA LEU A 390 6.58 6.16 3.75
C LEU A 390 6.79 5.69 2.30
N SER A 391 6.75 6.62 1.33
CA SER A 391 6.97 6.34 -0.09
C SER A 391 8.37 5.74 -0.31
N LEU A 392 9.39 6.34 0.29
CA LEU A 392 10.78 5.89 0.19
C LEU A 392 11.00 4.50 0.81
N PHE A 393 10.49 4.25 2.02
CA PHE A 393 10.66 2.94 2.67
C PHE A 393 9.87 1.83 1.97
N THR A 394 8.71 2.15 1.39
CA THR A 394 7.96 1.21 0.54
C THR A 394 8.77 0.83 -0.70
N LYS A 395 9.48 1.78 -1.33
CA LYS A 395 10.40 1.49 -2.44
C LYS A 395 11.56 0.59 -2.01
N TRP A 396 12.14 0.82 -0.82
CA TRP A 396 13.22 -0.02 -0.31
C TRP A 396 12.78 -1.48 -0.14
N ILE A 397 11.59 -1.70 0.42
CA ILE A 397 11.02 -3.03 0.54
C ILE A 397 10.79 -3.67 -0.83
N TYR A 398 10.24 -2.93 -1.79
CA TYR A 398 10.05 -3.39 -3.16
C TYR A 398 11.38 -3.83 -3.81
N PHE A 399 12.41 -2.97 -3.76
CA PHE A 399 13.73 -3.30 -4.31
C PHE A 399 14.39 -4.48 -3.59
N GLY A 400 14.25 -4.57 -2.27
CA GLY A 400 14.74 -5.71 -1.49
C GLY A 400 14.07 -7.02 -1.90
N LEU A 401 12.74 -7.05 -1.97
CA LEU A 401 11.97 -8.23 -2.41
C LEU A 401 12.33 -8.64 -3.84
N LEU A 402 12.45 -7.67 -4.75
CA LEU A 402 12.83 -7.91 -6.14
C LEU A 402 14.23 -8.51 -6.25
N LEU A 403 15.21 -7.92 -5.56
CA LEU A 403 16.60 -8.38 -5.58
C LEU A 403 16.73 -9.81 -5.03
N VAL A 404 16.10 -10.09 -3.89
CA VAL A 404 16.10 -11.44 -3.29
C VAL A 404 15.40 -12.43 -4.21
N SER A 405 14.24 -12.08 -4.76
CA SER A 405 13.49 -12.97 -5.67
C SER A 405 14.31 -13.35 -6.90
N VAL A 406 14.92 -12.35 -7.56
CA VAL A 406 15.77 -12.58 -8.73
C VAL A 406 17.00 -13.42 -8.38
N ALA A 407 17.68 -13.14 -7.26
CA ALA A 407 18.84 -13.91 -6.82
C ALA A 407 18.51 -15.38 -6.55
N VAL A 408 17.39 -15.66 -5.85
CA VAL A 408 16.95 -17.03 -5.59
C VAL A 408 16.52 -17.73 -6.87
N MET A 409 15.78 -17.04 -7.74
CA MET A 409 15.36 -17.56 -9.03
C MET A 409 16.54 -18.08 -9.85
N PHE A 410 17.60 -17.29 -9.99
CA PHE A 410 18.82 -17.73 -10.68
C PHE A 410 19.57 -18.84 -9.94
N SER A 411 19.61 -18.78 -8.61
CA SER A 411 20.25 -19.81 -7.79
C SER A 411 19.61 -21.17 -8.01
N LEU A 412 18.27 -21.23 -8.08
CA LEU A 412 17.52 -22.46 -8.35
C LEU A 412 17.88 -23.07 -9.72
N ILE A 413 17.93 -22.24 -10.76
CA ILE A 413 18.28 -22.69 -12.12
C ILE A 413 19.71 -23.22 -12.15
N LEU A 414 20.65 -22.47 -11.57
CA LEU A 414 22.06 -22.86 -11.52
C LEU A 414 22.28 -24.12 -10.67
N TRP A 415 21.52 -24.34 -9.59
CA TRP A 415 21.59 -25.59 -8.81
C TRP A 415 21.18 -26.80 -9.63
N ILE A 416 20.11 -26.71 -10.43
CA ILE A 416 19.66 -27.81 -11.30
C ILE A 416 20.76 -28.14 -12.34
N ILE A 417 21.36 -27.11 -12.94
CA ILE A 417 22.44 -27.28 -13.94
C ILE A 417 23.69 -27.89 -13.28
N TYR A 418 24.10 -27.35 -12.13
CA TYR A 418 25.28 -27.76 -11.39
C TYR A 418 25.19 -29.24 -10.95
N ASP A 419 24.09 -29.63 -10.31
CA ASP A 419 23.93 -31.00 -9.79
C ASP A 419 23.82 -32.05 -10.90
N THR A 420 23.14 -31.72 -12.01
CA THR A 420 23.05 -32.63 -13.17
C THR A 420 24.44 -32.93 -13.73
N HIS A 421 25.28 -31.90 -13.87
CA HIS A 421 26.65 -32.09 -14.36
C HIS A 421 27.56 -32.81 -13.35
N HIS A 422 27.42 -32.53 -12.05
CA HIS A 422 28.16 -33.25 -11.01
C HIS A 422 27.87 -34.76 -11.04
N ARG A 423 26.61 -35.17 -11.32
CA ARG A 423 26.24 -36.58 -11.56
C ARG A 423 27.02 -37.18 -12.73
N HIS A 424 27.05 -36.53 -13.89
CA HIS A 424 27.77 -37.05 -15.07
C HIS A 424 29.26 -37.31 -14.79
N ARG A 425 29.92 -36.45 -14.02
CA ARG A 425 31.32 -36.67 -13.67
C ARG A 425 31.53 -37.87 -12.74
N ARG A 426 30.62 -38.14 -11.81
CA ARG A 426 30.71 -39.34 -10.96
C ARG A 426 30.50 -40.61 -11.79
N TYR A 427 29.45 -40.67 -12.60
CA TYR A 427 29.20 -41.84 -13.48
C TYR A 427 30.36 -42.12 -14.45
N THR A 428 30.92 -41.09 -15.10
CA THR A 428 32.04 -41.26 -16.05
C THR A 428 33.38 -41.61 -15.37
N LYS A 429 33.58 -41.22 -14.11
CA LYS A 429 34.75 -41.64 -13.31
C LYS A 429 34.60 -43.10 -12.86
N THR A 430 33.43 -43.49 -12.35
CA THR A 430 33.14 -44.87 -11.94
C THR A 430 33.23 -45.84 -13.11
N MET A 431 32.65 -45.52 -14.27
CA MET A 431 32.76 -46.34 -15.48
C MET A 431 34.21 -46.52 -15.95
N ARG A 432 35.03 -45.46 -15.91
CA ARG A 432 36.47 -45.56 -16.25
C ARG A 432 37.27 -46.41 -15.27
N TYR A 433 36.83 -46.51 -14.02
CA TYR A 433 37.46 -47.36 -13.01
C TYR A 433 37.02 -48.82 -13.14
N ILE A 434 35.81 -49.09 -13.65
CA ILE A 434 35.31 -50.46 -13.89
C ILE A 434 35.88 -51.05 -15.19
N VAL A 435 36.11 -50.22 -16.22
CA VAL A 435 36.66 -50.66 -17.52
C VAL A 435 38.17 -50.86 -17.50
N ARG A 436 38.86 -50.35 -16.48
CA ARG A 436 40.32 -50.44 -16.30
C ARG A 436 40.63 -51.47 -15.24
#